data_AF-A0A259RQL6-F1
#
_entry.id   AF-A0A259RQL6-F1
#
_cell.length_a   1.000
_cell.length_b   1.000
_cell.length_c   1.000
_cell.angle_alpha   90.00
_cell.angle_beta   90.00
_cell.angle_gamma   90.00
#
_symmetry.space_group_name_H-M   'P 1'
#
loop_
_entity.id
_entity.type
_entity.pdbx_description
1 polymer ?
#
loop_
_entity_poly.entity_id
_entity_poly.type
_entity_poly.pdbx_seq_one_letter_code
_entity_poly.pdbx_strand_id
1 'polypeptide(L)'
;MGPLYYKEGVFSKAGVANKSNNFNYELGWLYVKPEARGKGVGHSLMQAVVAHLSGSSCYATTRDNNDSMHHLFSKYNFNRLGAAYPSNNGYSLVLYANKP
;
A
#
# COMPACT_ATOMS: atom_id res chain seq x y z
N MET A 1 8.22 -18.68 3.41
CA MET A 1 9.11 -17.86 2.55
C MET A 1 9.53 -16.64 3.36
N GLY A 2 10.80 -16.24 3.31
CA GLY A 2 11.29 -15.06 4.05
C GLY A 2 10.77 -13.72 3.49
N PRO A 3 10.96 -12.60 4.22
CA PRO A 3 10.39 -11.29 3.87
C PRO A 3 10.89 -10.71 2.54
N LEU A 4 12.13 -11.01 2.13
CA LEU A 4 12.68 -10.59 0.83
C LEU A 4 11.91 -11.20 -0.35
N TYR A 5 11.65 -12.50 -0.30
CA TYR A 5 10.88 -13.21 -1.33
C TYR A 5 9.44 -12.72 -1.42
N TYR A 6 8.85 -12.31 -0.30
CA TYR A 6 7.50 -11.75 -0.29
C TYR A 6 7.46 -10.41 -1.04
N LYS A 7 8.34 -9.46 -0.69
CA LYS A 7 8.37 -8.13 -1.32
C LYS A 7 8.60 -8.25 -2.83
N GLU A 8 9.59 -9.02 -3.25
CA GLU A 8 9.84 -9.25 -4.68
C GLU A 8 8.63 -9.87 -5.39
N GLY A 9 7.95 -10.83 -4.74
CA GLY A 9 6.73 -11.44 -5.26
C GLY A 9 5.59 -10.43 -5.47
N VAL A 10 5.39 -9.49 -4.55
CA VAL A 10 4.39 -8.41 -4.68
C VAL A 10 4.70 -7.54 -5.90
N PHE A 11 5.94 -7.07 -6.03
CA PHE A 11 6.36 -6.21 -7.14
C PHE A 11 6.34 -6.95 -8.48
N SER A 12 6.70 -8.23 -8.49
CA SER A 12 6.65 -9.08 -9.68
C SER A 12 5.22 -9.26 -10.20
N LYS A 13 4.26 -9.53 -9.31
CA LYS A 13 2.83 -9.63 -9.70
C LYS A 13 2.30 -8.33 -10.30
N ALA A 14 2.77 -7.17 -9.84
CA ALA A 14 2.45 -5.87 -10.41
C ALA A 14 3.22 -5.53 -11.69
N GLY A 15 4.10 -6.42 -12.17
CA GLY A 15 4.90 -6.22 -13.40
C GLY A 15 6.09 -5.26 -13.23
N VAL A 16 6.55 -5.01 -12.01
CA VAL A 16 7.58 -4.02 -11.68
C VAL A 16 8.64 -4.59 -10.73
N ALA A 17 9.01 -5.87 -10.92
CA ALA A 17 9.94 -6.60 -10.06
C ALA A 17 11.25 -5.83 -9.80
N ASN A 18 11.79 -5.16 -10.81
CA ASN A 18 13.04 -4.39 -10.73
C ASN A 18 13.00 -3.18 -9.78
N LYS A 19 11.82 -2.81 -9.24
CA LYS A 19 11.65 -1.67 -8.34
C LYS A 19 11.58 -2.06 -6.85
N SER A 20 11.52 -3.35 -6.51
CA SER A 20 11.32 -3.82 -5.13
C SER A 20 12.41 -3.34 -4.16
N ASN A 21 13.65 -3.23 -4.64
CA ASN A 21 14.81 -2.80 -3.85
C ASN A 21 14.81 -1.31 -3.51
N ASN A 22 13.93 -0.52 -4.12
CA ASN A 22 13.85 0.92 -3.84
C ASN A 22 13.00 1.22 -2.59
N PHE A 23 12.32 0.22 -2.02
CA PHE A 23 11.37 0.42 -0.92
C PHE A 23 11.81 -0.33 0.34
N ASN A 24 12.04 0.43 1.41
CA ASN A 24 12.54 -0.09 2.69
C ASN A 24 11.43 -0.61 3.59
N TYR A 25 10.23 -0.02 3.50
CA TYR A 25 9.10 -0.35 4.37
C TYR A 25 7.87 -0.80 3.59
N GLU A 26 7.03 -1.58 4.25
CA GLU A 26 5.68 -1.93 3.81
C GLU A 26 4.66 -1.38 4.80
N LEU A 27 3.67 -0.65 4.30
CA LEU A 27 2.43 -0.45 5.01
C LEU A 27 1.53 -1.66 4.74
N GLY A 28 1.51 -2.59 5.69
CA GLY A 28 0.69 -3.80 5.63
C GLY A 28 -0.80 -3.51 5.82
N TRP A 29 -1.31 -3.74 7.03
CA TRP A 29 -2.73 -3.54 7.33
C TRP A 29 -3.01 -2.18 7.97
N LEU A 30 -3.81 -1.37 7.29
CA LEU A 30 -4.46 -0.20 7.87
C LEU A 30 -5.97 -0.43 7.86
N TYR A 31 -6.56 -0.54 9.04
CA TYR A 31 -7.97 -0.90 9.21
C TYR A 31 -8.67 0.02 10.20
N VAL A 32 -9.91 0.39 9.86
CA VAL A 32 -10.82 1.12 10.74
C VAL A 32 -12.08 0.29 10.90
N LYS A 33 -12.45 0.02 12.16
CA LYS A 33 -13.69 -0.67 12.52
C LYS A 33 -14.91 0.05 11.91
N PRO A 34 -15.93 -0.67 11.41
CA PRO A 34 -17.06 -0.05 10.72
C PRO A 34 -17.73 1.10 11.48
N GLU A 35 -17.87 0.96 12.80
CA GLU A 35 -18.55 1.92 13.69
C GLU A 35 -17.75 3.23 13.88
N ALA A 36 -16.47 3.22 13.50
CA ALA A 36 -15.55 4.35 13.57
C ALA A 36 -15.25 4.97 12.19
N ARG A 37 -15.82 4.45 11.09
CA ARG A 37 -15.63 4.99 9.74
C ARG A 37 -16.38 6.32 9.58
N GLY A 38 -15.97 7.11 8.58
CA GLY A 38 -16.53 8.45 8.31
C GLY A 38 -16.13 9.54 9.32
N LYS A 39 -15.36 9.20 10.37
CA LYS A 39 -14.95 10.12 11.44
C LYS A 39 -13.50 10.59 11.33
N GLY A 40 -12.87 10.43 10.16
CA GLY A 40 -11.47 10.85 9.94
C GLY A 40 -10.39 9.92 10.51
N VAL A 41 -10.74 8.81 11.18
CA VAL A 41 -9.77 7.90 11.82
C VAL A 41 -8.71 7.37 10.84
N GLY A 42 -9.11 6.96 9.63
CA GLY A 42 -8.16 6.49 8.61
C GLY A 42 -7.18 7.58 8.15
N HIS A 43 -7.63 8.83 8.12
CA HIS A 43 -6.77 9.97 7.84
C HIS A 43 -5.73 10.15 8.95
N SER A 44 -6.14 10.12 10.22
CA SER A 44 -5.23 10.23 11.38
C SER A 44 -4.21 9.09 11.43
N LEU A 45 -4.62 7.85 11.12
CA LEU A 45 -3.71 6.71 11.03
C LEU A 45 -2.64 6.92 9.94
N MET A 46 -3.07 7.32 8.74
CA MET A 46 -2.12 7.60 7.65
C MET A 46 -1.19 8.78 7.97
N GLN A 47 -1.68 9.82 8.65
CA GLN A 47 -0.87 10.92 9.15
C GLN A 47 0.24 10.43 10.07
N ALA A 48 -0.09 9.58 11.04
CA ALA A 48 0.89 8.97 11.94
C ALA A 48 1.91 8.11 11.19
N VAL A 49 1.47 7.32 10.20
CA VAL A 49 2.36 6.51 9.36
C VAL A 49 3.34 7.38 8.59
N VAL A 50 2.85 8.39 7.87
CA VAL A 50 3.72 9.27 7.05
C VAL A 50 4.69 10.07 7.91
N ALA A 51 4.24 10.55 9.07
CA ALA A 51 5.12 11.20 10.04
C ALA A 51 6.22 10.24 10.53
N HIS A 52 5.86 8.99 10.84
CA HIS A 52 6.83 8.00 11.31
C HIS A 52 7.83 7.59 10.22
N LEU A 53 7.38 7.45 8.97
CA LEU A 53 8.27 7.15 7.84
C LEU A 53 9.35 8.22 7.64
N SER A 54 9.10 9.48 8.05
CA SER A 54 10.08 10.58 7.97
C SER A 54 10.76 10.70 6.60
N GLY A 55 9.99 10.50 5.53
CA GLY A 55 10.50 10.54 4.14
C GLY A 55 11.04 9.21 3.60
N SER A 56 11.11 8.15 4.41
CA SER A 56 11.53 6.82 3.97
C SER A 56 10.58 6.22 2.93
N SER A 57 11.14 5.42 2.03
CA SER A 57 10.40 4.73 0.99
C SER A 57 9.54 3.60 1.54
N CYS A 58 8.29 3.59 1.12
CA CYS A 58 7.23 2.72 1.60
C CYS A 58 6.31 2.30 0.45
N TYR A 59 5.97 1.02 0.40
CA TYR A 59 4.95 0.49 -0.50
C TYR A 59 3.75 -0.05 0.29
N ALA A 60 2.62 -0.21 -0.39
CA ALA A 60 1.41 -0.79 0.16
C ALA A 60 0.63 -1.52 -0.93
N THR A 61 -0.25 -2.43 -0.53
CA THR A 61 -1.23 -3.01 -1.46
C THR A 61 -2.64 -2.81 -0.93
N THR A 62 -3.59 -2.58 -1.83
CA THR A 62 -5.01 -2.54 -1.50
C THR A 62 -5.82 -3.22 -2.59
N ARG A 63 -7.05 -3.63 -2.26
CA ARG A 63 -8.01 -4.12 -3.26
C ARG A 63 -8.33 -3.01 -4.25
N ASP A 64 -8.54 -3.38 -5.51
CA ASP A 64 -8.92 -2.47 -6.60
C ASP A 64 -10.28 -1.77 -6.39
N ASN A 65 -11.18 -2.38 -5.61
CA ASN A 65 -12.48 -1.82 -5.26
C ASN A 65 -12.51 -1.13 -3.89
N ASN A 66 -11.35 -0.74 -3.34
CA ASN A 66 -11.27 -0.05 -2.05
C ASN A 66 -11.02 1.45 -2.21
N ASP A 67 -12.07 2.16 -2.64
CA ASP A 67 -12.04 3.61 -2.93
C ASP A 67 -11.50 4.44 -1.76
N SER A 68 -11.81 4.03 -0.52
CA SER A 68 -11.33 4.71 0.69
C SER A 68 -9.80 4.69 0.79
N MET A 69 -9.18 3.53 0.54
CA MET A 69 -7.72 3.43 0.55
C MET A 69 -7.08 4.10 -0.67
N HIS A 70 -7.72 4.03 -1.85
CA HIS A 70 -7.24 4.75 -3.04
C HIS A 70 -7.20 6.27 -2.79
N HIS A 71 -8.26 6.81 -2.18
CA HIS A 71 -8.31 8.22 -1.79
C HIS A 71 -7.22 8.58 -0.78
N LEU A 72 -7.03 7.76 0.26
CA LEU A 72 -5.98 7.99 1.27
C LEU A 72 -4.58 7.94 0.64
N PHE A 73 -4.28 6.94 -0.19
CA PHE A 73 -2.98 6.85 -0.85
C PHE A 73 -2.69 8.08 -1.72
N SER A 74 -3.65 8.50 -2.55
CA SER A 74 -3.51 9.71 -3.37
C SER A 74 -3.26 10.95 -2.50
N LYS A 75 -4.02 11.11 -1.41
CA LYS A 75 -3.87 12.24 -0.47
C LYS A 75 -2.50 12.30 0.18
N TYR A 76 -1.85 11.16 0.39
CA TYR A 76 -0.55 11.04 1.07
C TYR A 76 0.62 10.76 0.13
N ASN A 77 0.49 11.11 -1.16
CA ASN A 77 1.54 11.00 -2.18
C ASN A 77 2.03 9.56 -2.42
N PHE A 78 1.20 8.56 -2.11
CA PHE A 78 1.38 7.21 -2.63
C PHE A 78 0.74 7.15 -4.02
N ASN A 79 1.52 6.71 -5.00
CA ASN A 79 1.09 6.59 -6.38
C ASN A 79 0.97 5.12 -6.76
N ARG A 80 0.01 4.81 -7.65
CA ARG A 80 -0.12 3.47 -8.21
C ARG A 80 1.18 3.10 -8.93
N LEU A 81 1.68 1.89 -8.68
CA LEU A 81 2.92 1.39 -9.24
C LEU A 81 2.69 0.04 -9.92
N GLY A 82 2.77 0.01 -11.25
CA GLY A 82 2.53 -1.21 -12.04
C GLY A 82 1.04 -1.48 -12.30
N ALA A 83 0.76 -2.72 -12.70
CA ALA A 83 -0.59 -3.19 -13.02
C ALA A 83 -1.32 -3.75 -11.79
N ALA A 84 -2.65 -3.78 -11.87
CA ALA A 84 -3.44 -4.56 -10.92
C ALA A 84 -3.24 -6.05 -11.22
N TYR A 85 -3.31 -6.90 -10.19
CA TYR A 85 -3.04 -8.33 -10.34
C TYR A 85 -3.97 -9.17 -9.45
N PRO A 86 -4.30 -10.39 -9.85
CA PRO A 86 -5.16 -11.27 -9.06
C PRO A 86 -4.48 -11.69 -7.76
N SER A 87 -5.24 -11.66 -6.66
CA SER A 87 -4.85 -12.31 -5.40
C SER A 87 -5.29 -13.77 -5.37
N ASN A 88 -4.76 -14.52 -4.40
CA ASN A 88 -5.18 -15.89 -4.15
C ASN A 88 -6.60 -15.99 -3.53
N ASN A 89 -7.22 -14.84 -3.21
CA ASN A 89 -8.50 -14.77 -2.50
C ASN A 89 -9.66 -14.31 -3.42
N GLY A 90 -9.48 -14.34 -4.74
CA GLY A 90 -10.54 -14.04 -5.70
C GLY A 90 -10.84 -12.56 -5.94
N TYR A 91 -9.97 -11.65 -5.50
CA TYR A 91 -10.03 -10.21 -5.81
C TYR A 91 -8.72 -9.73 -6.40
N SER A 92 -8.72 -8.58 -7.08
CA SER A 92 -7.51 -7.94 -7.59
C SER A 92 -6.88 -7.02 -6.54
N LEU A 93 -5.56 -6.90 -6.58
CA LEU A 93 -4.77 -5.99 -5.77
C LEU A 93 -4.09 -4.95 -6.66
N VAL A 94 -3.87 -3.78 -6.08
CA VAL A 94 -3.13 -2.68 -6.68
C VAL A 94 -1.96 -2.34 -5.76
N LEU A 95 -0.75 -2.26 -6.34
CA LEU A 95 0.44 -1.80 -5.65
C LEU A 95 0.52 -0.27 -5.67
N TYR A 96 0.81 0.31 -4.52
CA TYR A 96 1.05 1.73 -4.30
C TYR A 96 2.43 1.94 -3.69
N ALA A 97 3.05 3.07 -3.98
CA ALA A 97 4.36 3.44 -3.48
C ALA A 97 4.50 4.95 -3.32
N ASN A 98 5.16 5.42 -2.26
CA ASN A 98 5.59 6.81 -2.14
C ASN A 98 6.93 7.03 -2.88
N LYS A 99 7.66 8.11 -2.56
CA LYS A 99 8.99 8.36 -3.14
C LYS A 99 9.93 7.20 -2.81
N PRO A 100 10.70 6.68 -3.79
CA PRO A 100 11.80 5.77 -3.52
C PRO A 100 12.90 6.47 -2.71
#